data_AF-A0A374V8Q1-F1
#
_entry.id   AF-A0A374V8Q1-F1
#
_cell.length_a   1.000
_cell.length_b   1.000
_cell.length_c   1.000
_cell.angle_alpha   90.00
_cell.angle_beta   90.00
_cell.angle_gamma   90.00
#
_symmetry.space_group_name_H-M   'P 1'
#
loop_
_entity.id
_entity.type
_entity.pdbx_description
1 polymer ?
#
loop_
_entity_poly.entity_id
_entity_poly.type
_entity_poly.pdbx_seq_one_letter_code
_entity_poly.pdbx_strand_id
1 'polypeptide(L)'
;MKQDFTTSRVYNLSGMFTLTLRLVVGWTYFSVFWRRIVLENRLVEDSPGYIGEQFNHFLPNALGIRPVIEYLVATPDILWWSMLIFTIIEGIVGLLFMLGCFTRLASIGVIILAGGILLGSGWIGSVCLDEWQIGVLGIATGFTIFLAGGGHYSMDNLWISKNPGFSEWKWYSWVASGEFPLQGESLKKLVLIGSGVILFLTLFTNQMFHGGVFGELHNMSVKPKIEITDANLQDRRLQFTMSRVEGIDVYGSFLIGIALEDMEGNKILNLNMEDLAHFPTGNIHNKYVAKVKPGRHSMIIPLGAKATLNIESAGLINLSPGNYNLILTDISGMTWEQEIIKGYS
;
A
#
# COMPACT_ATOMS: atom_id res chain seq x y z
N MET A 1 -32.27 -36.62 10.29
CA MET A 1 -32.32 -37.24 8.94
C MET A 1 -32.91 -36.33 7.85
N LYS A 2 -34.20 -35.93 7.87
CA LYS A 2 -34.74 -34.98 6.85
C LYS A 2 -34.18 -33.55 6.98
N GLN A 3 -33.91 -33.10 8.20
CA GLN A 3 -33.40 -31.76 8.49
C GLN A 3 -31.94 -31.60 8.04
N ASP A 4 -31.08 -32.58 8.34
CA ASP A 4 -29.67 -32.62 7.91
C ASP A 4 -29.52 -32.64 6.38
N PHE A 5 -30.36 -33.40 5.68
CA PHE A 5 -30.33 -33.44 4.22
C PHE A 5 -30.70 -32.09 3.58
N THR A 6 -31.63 -31.37 4.19
CA THR A 6 -32.07 -30.06 3.69
C THR A 6 -31.00 -28.99 3.93
N THR A 7 -30.37 -29.01 5.11
CA THR A 7 -29.27 -28.09 5.47
C THR A 7 -28.03 -28.32 4.60
N SER A 8 -27.60 -29.57 4.44
CA SER A 8 -26.50 -29.95 3.55
C SER A 8 -26.76 -29.52 2.10
N ARG A 9 -27.99 -29.65 1.61
CA ARG A 9 -28.38 -29.17 0.27
C ARG A 9 -28.26 -27.65 0.15
N VAL A 10 -28.64 -26.88 1.17
CA VAL A 10 -28.53 -25.41 1.17
C VAL A 10 -27.08 -24.95 1.11
N TYR A 11 -26.19 -25.52 1.93
CA TYR A 11 -24.75 -25.17 1.88
C TYR A 11 -24.10 -25.57 0.56
N ASN A 12 -24.48 -26.73 -0.01
CA ASN A 12 -23.98 -27.14 -1.31
C ASN A 12 -24.37 -26.18 -2.43
N LEU A 13 -25.63 -25.73 -2.47
CA LEU A 13 -26.11 -24.75 -3.44
C LEU A 13 -25.49 -23.37 -3.22
N SER A 14 -25.39 -22.93 -1.95
CA SER A 14 -24.79 -21.64 -1.60
C SER A 14 -23.33 -21.57 -2.05
N GLY A 15 -22.52 -22.58 -1.72
CA GLY A 15 -21.13 -22.66 -2.18
C GLY A 15 -21.02 -22.75 -3.70
N MET A 16 -21.95 -23.45 -4.36
CA MET A 16 -22.00 -23.52 -5.83
C MET A 16 -22.27 -22.15 -6.47
N PHE A 17 -23.17 -21.34 -5.92
CA PHE A 17 -23.43 -19.98 -6.41
C PHE A 17 -22.25 -19.04 -6.19
N THR A 18 -21.44 -19.27 -5.16
CA THR A 18 -20.22 -18.48 -4.90
C THR A 18 -19.02 -18.90 -5.75
N LEU A 19 -19.13 -19.95 -6.59
CA LEU A 19 -18.00 -20.46 -7.37
C LEU A 19 -17.33 -19.38 -8.22
N THR A 20 -18.11 -18.52 -8.88
CA THR A 20 -17.56 -17.44 -9.73
C THR A 20 -16.74 -16.47 -8.92
N LEU A 21 -17.22 -16.05 -7.74
CA LEU A 21 -16.47 -15.18 -6.83
C LEU A 21 -15.16 -15.85 -6.41
N ARG A 22 -15.22 -17.15 -6.11
CA ARG A 22 -14.05 -17.93 -5.68
C ARG A 22 -12.98 -18.02 -6.77
N LEU A 23 -13.38 -18.27 -8.01
CA LEU A 23 -12.46 -18.36 -9.14
C LEU A 23 -11.85 -16.99 -9.48
N VAL A 24 -12.66 -15.95 -9.56
CA VAL A 24 -12.21 -14.61 -9.96
C VAL A 24 -11.32 -13.99 -8.88
N VAL A 25 -11.77 -13.97 -7.61
CA VAL A 25 -10.97 -13.41 -6.51
C VAL A 25 -9.74 -14.29 -6.21
N GLY A 26 -9.87 -15.61 -6.34
CA GLY A 26 -8.71 -16.49 -6.21
C GLY A 26 -7.64 -16.21 -7.29
N TRP A 27 -8.08 -15.95 -8.53
CA TRP A 27 -7.17 -15.56 -9.61
C TRP A 27 -6.53 -14.19 -9.36
N THR A 28 -7.25 -13.20 -8.81
CA THR A 28 -6.63 -11.89 -8.54
C THR A 28 -5.42 -12.02 -7.63
N TYR A 29 -5.48 -12.84 -6.58
CA TYR A 29 -4.31 -13.11 -5.71
C TYR A 29 -3.28 -14.02 -6.38
N PHE A 30 -3.70 -15.12 -6.99
CA PHE A 30 -2.75 -16.05 -7.64
C PHE A 30 -1.97 -15.40 -8.78
N SER A 31 -2.63 -14.52 -9.55
CA SER A 31 -2.00 -13.80 -10.67
C SER A 31 -0.83 -12.93 -10.23
N VAL A 32 -0.80 -12.49 -8.97
CA VAL A 32 0.33 -11.73 -8.41
C VAL A 32 1.57 -12.62 -8.33
N PHE A 33 1.45 -13.80 -7.72
CA PHE A 33 2.49 -14.82 -7.72
C PHE A 33 2.94 -15.19 -9.13
N TRP A 34 1.98 -15.47 -10.02
CA TRP A 34 2.27 -15.90 -11.39
C TRP A 34 3.04 -14.84 -12.17
N ARG A 35 2.62 -13.56 -12.08
CA ARG A 35 3.31 -12.45 -12.75
C ARG A 35 4.72 -12.26 -12.20
N ARG A 36 4.88 -12.27 -10.87
CA ARG A 36 6.14 -11.92 -10.19
C ARG A 36 7.21 -12.99 -10.26
N ILE A 37 6.84 -14.25 -10.47
CA ILE A 37 7.79 -15.38 -10.47
C ILE A 37 7.94 -16.00 -11.85
N VAL A 38 6.85 -16.12 -12.63
CA VAL A 38 6.87 -16.85 -13.90
C VAL A 38 7.03 -15.92 -15.10
N LEU A 39 6.30 -14.80 -15.14
CA LEU A 39 6.28 -13.93 -16.32
C LEU A 39 7.40 -12.89 -16.30
N GLU A 40 7.54 -12.16 -15.20
CA GLU A 40 8.53 -11.09 -15.07
C GLU A 40 9.02 -11.04 -13.62
N ASN A 41 10.28 -11.41 -13.41
CA ASN A 41 10.84 -11.47 -12.07
C ASN A 41 11.10 -10.04 -11.53
N ARG A 42 10.11 -9.50 -10.82
CA ARG A 42 10.16 -8.16 -10.19
C ARG A 42 10.67 -8.18 -8.75
N LEU A 43 11.26 -9.29 -8.31
CA LEU A 43 11.88 -9.42 -6.98
C LEU A 43 13.36 -9.06 -6.99
N VAL A 44 13.95 -8.69 -8.13
CA VAL A 44 15.35 -8.27 -8.20
C VAL A 44 15.45 -6.79 -7.86
N GLU A 45 16.18 -6.45 -6.79
CA GLU A 45 16.23 -5.09 -6.22
C GLU A 45 16.74 -4.04 -7.20
N ASP A 46 17.72 -4.38 -8.03
CA ASP A 46 18.32 -3.47 -9.01
C ASP A 46 17.59 -3.42 -10.35
N SER A 47 16.49 -4.18 -10.50
CA SER A 47 15.72 -4.19 -11.75
C SER A 47 14.71 -3.04 -11.79
N PRO A 48 14.52 -2.39 -12.95
CA PRO A 48 13.46 -1.40 -13.12
C PRO A 48 12.09 -2.01 -12.78
N GLY A 49 11.39 -1.40 -11.80
CA GLY A 49 10.09 -1.90 -11.36
C GLY A 49 10.15 -2.93 -10.23
N TYR A 50 11.23 -2.94 -9.44
CA TYR A 50 11.31 -3.67 -8.18
C TYR A 50 10.11 -3.35 -7.28
N ILE A 51 9.46 -4.39 -6.76
CA ILE A 51 8.24 -4.25 -5.95
C ILE A 51 8.50 -3.50 -4.64
N GLY A 52 9.70 -3.61 -4.07
CA GLY A 52 10.05 -2.88 -2.86
C GLY A 52 9.98 -1.35 -3.05
N GLU A 53 10.24 -0.85 -4.27
CA GLU A 53 10.06 0.57 -4.57
C GLU A 53 8.58 0.96 -4.54
N GLN A 54 7.69 0.12 -5.08
CA GLN A 54 6.24 0.33 -5.04
C GLN A 54 5.69 0.37 -3.60
N PHE A 55 6.35 -0.32 -2.67
CA PHE A 55 5.93 -0.31 -1.27
C PHE A 55 6.08 1.07 -0.60
N ASN A 56 6.94 1.96 -1.13
CA ASN A 56 7.01 3.34 -0.67
C ASN A 56 5.76 4.14 -1.00
N HIS A 57 5.03 3.79 -2.05
CA HIS A 57 3.81 4.49 -2.45
C HIS A 57 2.73 4.39 -1.36
N PHE A 58 2.75 3.31 -0.57
CA PHE A 58 1.82 3.13 0.54
C PHE A 58 2.18 3.95 1.79
N LEU A 59 3.41 4.46 1.92
CA LEU A 59 3.89 5.09 3.16
C LEU A 59 3.16 6.38 3.57
N PRO A 60 2.88 7.35 2.67
CA PRO A 60 2.36 8.65 3.08
C PRO A 60 0.97 8.61 3.74
N ASN A 61 0.10 7.72 3.26
CA ASN A 61 -1.33 7.70 3.63
C ASN A 61 -1.82 6.37 4.22
N ALA A 62 -0.90 5.44 4.58
CA ALA A 62 -1.29 4.17 5.19
C ALA A 62 -2.04 4.35 6.52
N LEU A 63 -3.13 3.59 6.69
CA LEU A 63 -3.98 3.63 7.87
C LEU A 63 -3.54 2.57 8.89
N GLY A 64 -3.00 3.02 10.03
CA GLY A 64 -2.66 2.15 11.17
C GLY A 64 -1.40 1.28 10.99
N ILE A 65 -0.91 1.08 9.77
CA ILE A 65 0.27 0.24 9.47
C ILE A 65 1.52 1.02 9.05
N ARG A 66 1.47 2.36 9.08
CA ARG A 66 2.57 3.25 8.67
C ARG A 66 3.93 2.92 9.30
N PRO A 67 4.05 2.64 10.63
CA PRO A 67 5.35 2.33 11.23
C PRO A 67 5.97 1.03 10.71
N VAL A 68 5.14 0.03 10.40
CA VAL A 68 5.61 -1.24 9.83
C VAL A 68 6.12 -1.03 8.41
N ILE A 69 5.38 -0.26 7.60
CA ILE A 69 5.80 0.09 6.25
C ILE A 69 7.10 0.88 6.29
N GLU A 70 7.22 1.89 7.17
CA GLU A 70 8.43 2.70 7.32
C GLU A 70 9.65 1.84 7.65
N TYR A 71 9.49 0.90 8.58
CA TYR A 71 10.56 -0.04 8.94
C TYR A 71 11.01 -0.91 7.77
N LEU A 72 10.06 -1.44 7.00
CA LEU A 72 10.36 -2.26 5.82
C LEU A 72 11.10 -1.44 4.76
N VAL A 73 10.59 -0.26 4.38
CA VAL A 73 11.23 0.55 3.32
C VAL A 73 12.58 1.15 3.73
N ALA A 74 12.84 1.30 5.03
CA ALA A 74 14.13 1.68 5.57
C ALA A 74 15.13 0.50 5.64
N THR A 75 14.67 -0.74 5.51
CA THR A 75 15.49 -1.95 5.69
C THR A 75 15.37 -2.88 4.46
N PRO A 76 16.16 -2.67 3.39
CA PRO A 76 16.02 -3.37 2.11
C PRO A 76 16.01 -4.90 2.22
N ASP A 77 16.93 -5.48 3.01
CA ASP A 77 17.02 -6.94 3.17
C ASP A 77 15.72 -7.55 3.72
N ILE A 78 15.10 -6.90 4.71
CA ILE A 78 13.86 -7.38 5.34
C ILE A 78 12.68 -7.15 4.39
N LEU A 79 12.67 -6.04 3.66
CA LEU A 79 11.66 -5.75 2.64
C LEU A 79 11.63 -6.84 1.57
N TRP A 80 12.79 -7.26 1.08
CA TRP A 80 12.90 -8.30 0.07
C TRP A 80 12.28 -9.62 0.54
N TRP A 81 12.67 -10.09 1.73
CA TRP A 81 12.11 -11.31 2.32
C TRP A 81 10.60 -11.19 2.56
N SER A 82 10.15 -10.03 3.01
CA SER A 82 8.72 -9.77 3.22
C SER A 82 7.94 -9.84 1.91
N MET A 83 8.45 -9.23 0.82
CA MET A 83 7.81 -9.26 -0.49
C MET A 83 7.77 -10.67 -1.08
N LEU A 84 8.84 -11.47 -0.90
CA LEU A 84 8.86 -12.86 -1.33
C LEU A 84 7.83 -13.69 -0.56
N ILE A 85 7.79 -13.57 0.77
CA ILE A 85 6.85 -14.31 1.62
C ILE A 85 5.41 -13.93 1.28
N PHE A 86 5.10 -12.64 1.14
CA PHE A 86 3.76 -12.21 0.75
C PHE A 86 3.37 -12.76 -0.63
N THR A 87 4.27 -12.70 -1.61
CA THR A 87 4.01 -13.24 -2.95
C THR A 87 3.71 -14.74 -2.92
N ILE A 88 4.44 -15.52 -2.11
CA ILE A 88 4.19 -16.95 -1.93
C ILE A 88 2.83 -17.19 -1.26
N ILE A 89 2.52 -16.44 -0.21
CA ILE A 89 1.23 -16.55 0.50
C ILE A 89 0.07 -16.20 -0.44
N GLU A 90 0.16 -15.12 -1.22
CA GLU A 90 -0.83 -14.73 -2.23
C GLU A 90 -1.06 -15.85 -3.25
N GLY A 91 0.02 -16.49 -3.72
CA GLY A 91 -0.05 -17.62 -4.62
C GLY A 91 -0.75 -18.84 -3.99
N ILE A 92 -0.34 -19.24 -2.79
CA ILE A 92 -0.91 -20.40 -2.10
C ILE A 92 -2.38 -20.15 -1.77
N VAL A 93 -2.70 -19.03 -1.12
CA VAL A 93 -4.07 -18.70 -0.72
C VAL A 93 -4.96 -18.55 -1.95
N GLY A 94 -4.51 -17.83 -2.99
CA GLY A 94 -5.27 -17.68 -4.23
C GLY A 94 -5.58 -19.01 -4.90
N LEU A 95 -4.60 -19.91 -4.98
CA LEU A 95 -4.79 -21.24 -5.57
C LEU A 95 -5.73 -22.12 -4.73
N LEU A 96 -5.51 -22.20 -3.42
CA LEU A 96 -6.37 -22.96 -2.50
C LEU A 96 -7.81 -22.44 -2.54
N PHE A 97 -7.97 -21.12 -2.61
CA PHE A 97 -9.28 -20.49 -2.74
C PHE A 97 -9.95 -20.93 -4.05
N MET A 98 -9.33 -20.76 -5.21
CA MET A 98 -9.91 -21.18 -6.51
C MET A 98 -10.37 -22.65 -6.50
N LEU A 99 -9.50 -23.54 -6.02
CA LEU A 99 -9.76 -24.98 -5.96
C LEU A 99 -10.83 -25.37 -4.92
N GLY A 100 -11.14 -24.49 -3.97
CA GLY A 100 -12.01 -24.80 -2.85
C GLY A 100 -11.38 -25.86 -1.93
N CYS A 101 -10.10 -25.68 -1.64
CA CYS A 101 -9.31 -26.51 -0.73
C CYS A 101 -9.15 -25.75 0.59
N PHE A 102 -9.58 -26.33 1.70
CA PHE A 102 -9.72 -25.66 3.00
C PHE A 102 -10.43 -24.32 2.86
N THR A 103 -11.63 -24.35 2.24
CA THR A 103 -12.30 -23.17 1.69
C THR A 103 -12.46 -22.03 2.73
N ARG A 104 -12.77 -22.36 3.99
CA ARG A 104 -12.95 -21.36 5.04
C ARG A 104 -11.62 -20.78 5.52
N LEU A 105 -10.59 -21.59 5.63
CA LEU A 105 -9.24 -21.11 5.93
C LEU A 105 -8.69 -20.23 4.81
N ALA A 106 -8.84 -20.64 3.55
CA ALA A 106 -8.48 -19.83 2.40
C ALA A 106 -9.27 -18.51 2.36
N SER A 107 -10.55 -18.53 2.77
CA SER A 107 -11.38 -17.32 2.90
C SER A 107 -10.83 -16.35 3.95
N ILE A 108 -10.38 -16.85 5.10
CA ILE A 108 -9.70 -16.03 6.11
C ILE A 108 -8.41 -15.45 5.54
N GLY A 109 -7.63 -16.25 4.81
CA GLY A 109 -6.44 -15.78 4.08
C GLY A 109 -6.77 -14.62 3.13
N VAL A 110 -7.83 -14.76 2.33
CA VAL A 110 -8.32 -13.70 1.44
C VAL A 110 -8.72 -12.44 2.23
N ILE A 111 -9.46 -12.58 3.34
CA ILE A 111 -9.85 -11.43 4.18
C ILE A 111 -8.61 -10.70 4.72
N ILE A 112 -7.59 -11.45 5.19
CA ILE A 112 -6.35 -10.87 5.73
C ILE A 112 -5.56 -10.17 4.63
N LEU A 113 -5.39 -10.80 3.46
CA LEU A 113 -4.69 -10.21 2.33
C LEU A 113 -5.42 -8.96 1.82
N ALA A 114 -6.75 -9.03 1.65
CA ALA A 114 -7.59 -7.91 1.26
C ALA A 114 -7.53 -6.77 2.29
N GLY A 115 -7.57 -7.09 3.59
CA GLY A 115 -7.43 -6.13 4.67
C GLY A 115 -6.06 -5.46 4.71
N GLY A 116 -5.00 -6.22 4.49
CA GLY A 116 -3.63 -5.67 4.39
C GLY A 116 -3.50 -4.68 3.23
N ILE A 117 -4.04 -5.03 2.06
CA ILE A 117 -4.11 -4.12 0.91
C ILE A 117 -4.94 -2.89 1.26
N LEU A 118 -6.15 -3.06 1.83
CA LEU A 118 -7.05 -1.95 2.17
C LEU A 118 -6.45 -0.95 3.17
N LEU A 119 -5.68 -1.44 4.15
CA LEU A 119 -5.00 -0.60 5.14
C LEU A 119 -3.77 0.11 4.55
N GLY A 120 -3.12 -0.52 3.56
CA GLY A 120 -2.05 0.11 2.77
C GLY A 120 -2.58 1.09 1.71
N SER A 121 -3.79 0.85 1.19
CA SER A 121 -4.42 1.56 0.08
C SER A 121 -5.01 2.93 0.44
N GLY A 122 -4.43 3.65 1.40
CA GLY A 122 -4.68 5.09 1.51
C GLY A 122 -4.14 5.87 0.30
N TRP A 123 -3.47 5.17 -0.61
CA TRP A 123 -2.93 5.65 -1.86
C TRP A 123 -3.81 5.22 -3.04
N ILE A 124 -4.20 6.16 -3.89
CA ILE A 124 -4.85 5.91 -5.19
C ILE A 124 -3.72 5.70 -6.20
N GLY A 125 -3.61 4.53 -6.82
CA GLY A 125 -2.75 4.40 -8.00
C GLY A 125 -3.08 5.49 -9.02
N SER A 126 -2.13 5.89 -9.86
CA SER A 126 -2.24 6.99 -10.84
C SER A 126 -3.54 7.12 -11.66
N VAL A 127 -4.39 6.10 -11.68
CA VAL A 127 -5.56 6.05 -12.55
C VAL A 127 -6.87 5.54 -11.91
N CYS A 128 -6.90 4.86 -10.76
CA CYS A 128 -8.17 4.34 -10.21
C CYS A 128 -8.15 4.01 -8.70
N LEU A 129 -9.36 3.77 -8.19
CA LEU A 129 -9.71 3.35 -6.84
C LEU A 129 -9.44 1.83 -6.62
N ASP A 130 -8.48 1.27 -7.35
CA ASP A 130 -8.37 -0.18 -7.58
C ASP A 130 -7.92 -0.95 -6.35
N GLU A 131 -6.92 -0.48 -5.59
CA GLU A 131 -6.50 -1.18 -4.37
C GLU A 131 -7.60 -1.18 -3.31
N TRP A 132 -8.35 -0.08 -3.18
CA TRP A 132 -9.51 -0.02 -2.29
C TRP A 132 -10.62 -0.96 -2.76
N GLN A 133 -10.94 -0.99 -4.06
CA GLN A 133 -11.98 -1.86 -4.62
C GLN A 133 -11.63 -3.33 -4.41
N ILE A 134 -10.38 -3.72 -4.67
CA ILE A 134 -9.85 -5.06 -4.40
C ILE A 134 -9.96 -5.38 -2.90
N GLY A 135 -9.59 -4.44 -2.03
CA GLY A 135 -9.67 -4.60 -0.58
C GLY A 135 -11.10 -4.86 -0.09
N VAL A 136 -12.04 -3.98 -0.38
CA VAL A 136 -13.42 -4.10 0.13
C VAL A 136 -14.18 -5.29 -0.50
N LEU A 137 -14.02 -5.52 -1.81
CA LEU A 137 -14.63 -6.67 -2.48
C LEU A 137 -14.00 -7.99 -2.05
N GLY A 138 -12.68 -8.01 -1.80
CA GLY A 138 -11.97 -9.16 -1.28
C GLY A 138 -12.44 -9.56 0.12
N ILE A 139 -12.58 -8.60 1.04
CA ILE A 139 -13.13 -8.83 2.38
C ILE A 139 -14.58 -9.35 2.30
N ALA A 140 -15.43 -8.70 1.52
CA ALA A 140 -16.82 -9.10 1.34
C ALA A 140 -16.96 -10.51 0.75
N THR A 141 -16.14 -10.82 -0.27
CA THR A 141 -16.11 -12.12 -0.93
C THR A 141 -15.60 -13.21 0.00
N GLY A 142 -14.50 -12.96 0.70
CA GLY A 142 -13.94 -13.90 1.68
C GLY A 142 -14.95 -14.18 2.80
N PHE A 143 -15.62 -13.16 3.35
CA PHE A 143 -16.65 -13.35 4.36
C PHE A 143 -17.84 -14.17 3.83
N THR A 144 -18.30 -13.88 2.62
CA THR A 144 -19.41 -14.60 1.99
C THR A 144 -19.07 -16.08 1.78
N ILE A 145 -17.87 -16.38 1.25
CA ILE A 145 -17.43 -17.76 0.99
C ILE A 145 -17.09 -18.51 2.28
N PHE A 146 -16.59 -17.82 3.31
CA PHE A 146 -16.40 -18.41 4.64
C PHE A 146 -17.72 -18.98 5.20
N LEU A 147 -18.81 -18.22 5.06
CA LEU A 147 -20.14 -18.66 5.50
C LEU A 147 -20.73 -19.73 4.58
N ALA A 148 -20.64 -19.53 3.26
CA ALA A 148 -21.24 -20.42 2.26
C ALA A 148 -20.52 -21.78 2.13
N GLY A 149 -19.21 -21.82 2.33
CA GLY A 149 -18.37 -22.98 2.06
C GLY A 149 -18.04 -23.16 0.56
N GLY A 150 -17.39 -24.28 0.23
CA GLY A 150 -16.90 -24.56 -1.13
C GLY A 150 -17.94 -25.14 -2.09
N GLY A 151 -19.07 -25.61 -1.56
CA GLY A 151 -20.15 -26.21 -2.36
C GLY A 151 -19.72 -27.46 -3.13
N HIS A 152 -20.54 -27.82 -4.14
CA HIS A 152 -20.36 -29.05 -4.91
C HIS A 152 -19.02 -29.10 -5.69
N TYR A 153 -18.63 -27.97 -6.30
CA TYR A 153 -17.42 -27.84 -7.09
C TYR A 153 -16.23 -27.42 -6.23
N SER A 154 -15.93 -28.14 -5.16
CA SER A 154 -14.77 -27.88 -4.30
C SER A 154 -13.96 -29.14 -4.05
N MET A 155 -12.64 -29.00 -3.90
CA MET A 155 -11.78 -30.10 -3.46
C MET A 155 -12.19 -30.63 -2.09
N ASP A 156 -12.66 -29.75 -1.20
CA ASP A 156 -13.20 -30.14 0.10
C ASP A 156 -14.33 -31.16 -0.05
N ASN A 157 -15.30 -30.90 -0.93
CA ASN A 157 -16.42 -31.81 -1.18
C ASN A 157 -15.97 -33.12 -1.85
N LEU A 158 -15.02 -33.05 -2.78
CA LEU A 158 -14.42 -34.23 -3.40
C LEU A 158 -13.71 -35.11 -2.35
N TRP A 159 -13.01 -34.52 -1.39
CA TRP A 159 -12.34 -35.26 -0.32
C TRP A 159 -13.33 -35.92 0.66
N ILE A 160 -14.40 -35.23 1.06
CA ILE A 160 -15.45 -35.83 1.90
C ILE A 160 -16.11 -37.01 1.17
N SER A 161 -16.39 -36.87 -0.13
CA SER A 161 -17.03 -37.93 -0.92
C SER A 161 -16.19 -39.21 -1.00
N LYS A 162 -14.86 -39.07 -0.99
CA LYS A 162 -13.92 -40.20 -1.03
C LYS A 162 -13.60 -40.78 0.36
N ASN A 163 -13.53 -39.92 1.39
CA ASN A 163 -13.18 -40.30 2.75
C ASN A 163 -14.15 -39.65 3.76
N PRO A 164 -15.31 -40.27 4.04
CA PRO A 164 -16.33 -39.69 4.91
C PRO A 164 -15.85 -39.41 6.34
N GLY A 165 -14.93 -40.25 6.86
CA GLY A 165 -14.37 -40.11 8.21
C GLY A 165 -13.58 -38.82 8.44
N PHE A 166 -13.16 -38.13 7.38
CA PHE A 166 -12.50 -36.82 7.49
C PHE A 166 -13.46 -35.71 7.93
N SER A 167 -14.76 -35.86 7.60
CA SER A 167 -15.81 -34.89 7.98
C SER A 167 -16.26 -35.00 9.43
N GLU A 168 -15.94 -36.11 10.11
CA GLU A 168 -16.31 -36.35 11.51
C GLU A 168 -15.49 -35.50 12.49
N TRP A 169 -14.38 -34.92 12.02
CA TRP A 169 -13.50 -34.11 12.84
C TRP A 169 -14.10 -32.73 13.08
N LYS A 170 -14.24 -32.34 14.35
CA LYS A 170 -14.91 -31.07 14.74
C LYS A 170 -14.28 -29.80 14.16
N TRP A 171 -12.99 -29.83 13.81
CA TRP A 171 -12.30 -28.69 13.19
C TRP A 171 -12.57 -28.59 11.68
N TYR A 172 -12.98 -29.68 11.04
CA TYR A 172 -13.13 -29.75 9.59
C TYR A 172 -14.15 -28.74 9.09
N SER A 173 -15.31 -28.64 9.74
CA SER A 173 -16.35 -27.67 9.40
C SER A 173 -15.96 -26.20 9.63
N TRP A 174 -14.93 -25.91 10.43
CA TRP A 174 -14.41 -24.56 10.63
C TRP A 174 -13.37 -24.17 9.58
N VAL A 175 -12.63 -25.14 9.04
CA VAL A 175 -11.46 -24.90 8.17
C VAL A 175 -11.77 -25.20 6.70
N ALA A 176 -12.52 -26.26 6.43
CA ALA A 176 -12.91 -26.72 5.11
C ALA A 176 -14.40 -26.42 4.85
N SER A 177 -14.95 -26.99 3.78
CA SER A 177 -16.36 -26.91 3.41
C SER A 177 -17.25 -27.84 4.25
N GLY A 178 -18.57 -27.63 4.21
CA GLY A 178 -19.56 -28.44 4.92
C GLY A 178 -20.56 -27.58 5.69
N GLU A 179 -21.44 -28.22 6.47
CA GLU A 179 -22.39 -27.49 7.29
C GLU A 179 -21.68 -26.58 8.28
N PHE A 180 -22.06 -25.30 8.27
CA PHE A 180 -21.43 -24.33 9.16
C PHE A 180 -21.79 -24.66 10.63
N PRO A 181 -20.82 -24.60 11.56
CA PRO A 181 -21.04 -25.00 12.96
C PRO A 181 -22.10 -24.18 13.69
N LEU A 182 -22.29 -22.91 13.29
CA LEU A 182 -23.30 -22.02 13.87
C LEU A 182 -24.61 -22.14 13.09
N GLN A 183 -25.72 -22.28 13.80
CA GLN A 183 -27.06 -22.44 13.22
C GLN A 183 -28.06 -21.46 13.86
N GLY A 184 -29.20 -21.27 13.19
CA GLY A 184 -30.33 -20.49 13.71
C GLY A 184 -30.00 -19.01 13.93
N GLU A 185 -30.36 -18.48 15.10
CA GLU A 185 -30.23 -17.05 15.42
C GLU A 185 -28.77 -16.55 15.47
N SER A 186 -27.84 -17.38 15.93
CA SER A 186 -26.42 -17.00 15.98
C SER A 186 -25.84 -16.77 14.58
N LEU A 187 -26.23 -17.60 13.60
CA LEU A 187 -25.83 -17.42 12.20
C LEU A 187 -26.43 -16.14 11.61
N LYS A 188 -27.72 -15.89 11.85
CA LYS A 188 -28.39 -14.65 11.39
C LYS A 188 -27.71 -13.40 11.96
N LYS A 189 -27.37 -13.41 13.26
CA LYS A 189 -26.63 -12.32 13.91
C LYS A 189 -25.24 -12.15 13.31
N LEU A 190 -24.50 -13.24 13.09
CA LEU A 190 -23.17 -13.18 12.48
C LEU A 190 -23.22 -12.57 11.08
N VAL A 191 -24.18 -13.00 10.24
CA VAL A 191 -24.38 -12.45 8.89
C VAL A 191 -24.71 -10.96 8.97
N LEU A 192 -25.71 -10.58 9.78
CA LEU A 192 -26.15 -9.18 9.89
C LEU A 192 -25.04 -8.26 10.41
N ILE A 193 -24.38 -8.65 11.50
CA ILE A 193 -23.29 -7.88 12.11
C ILE A 193 -22.10 -7.83 11.16
N GLY A 194 -21.70 -8.97 10.59
CA GLY A 194 -20.56 -9.04 9.67
C GLY A 194 -20.78 -8.19 8.41
N SER A 195 -21.94 -8.29 7.77
CA SER A 195 -22.30 -7.44 6.64
C SER A 195 -22.35 -5.96 7.01
N GLY A 196 -22.90 -5.62 8.18
CA GLY A 196 -22.92 -4.25 8.69
C GLY A 196 -21.52 -3.67 8.93
N VAL A 197 -20.62 -4.47 9.53
CA VAL A 197 -19.22 -4.09 9.76
C VAL A 197 -18.47 -3.91 8.45
N ILE A 198 -18.65 -4.81 7.47
CA ILE A 198 -18.01 -4.70 6.16
C ILE A 198 -18.50 -3.46 5.43
N LEU A 199 -19.81 -3.20 5.41
CA LEU A 199 -20.37 -1.98 4.82
C LEU A 199 -19.85 -0.72 5.50
N PHE A 200 -19.81 -0.71 6.84
CA PHE A 200 -19.24 0.41 7.60
C PHE A 200 -17.76 0.62 7.23
N LEU A 201 -16.96 -0.44 7.18
CA LEU A 201 -15.55 -0.38 6.79
C LEU A 201 -15.41 0.20 5.37
N THR A 202 -16.22 -0.25 4.42
CA THR A 202 -16.26 0.27 3.05
C THR A 202 -16.58 1.78 3.04
N LEU A 203 -17.66 2.20 3.69
CA LEU A 203 -18.05 3.62 3.71
C LEU A 203 -17.03 4.49 4.46
N PHE A 204 -16.51 4.00 5.59
CA PHE A 204 -15.51 4.70 6.38
C PHE A 204 -14.21 4.91 5.60
N THR A 205 -13.68 3.86 4.99
CA THR A 205 -12.44 3.96 4.18
C THR A 205 -12.65 4.82 2.93
N ASN A 206 -13.82 4.73 2.27
CA ASN A 206 -14.16 5.63 1.16
C ASN A 206 -14.18 7.11 1.59
N GLN A 207 -14.75 7.40 2.76
CA GLN A 207 -14.77 8.75 3.29
C GLN A 207 -13.37 9.23 3.66
N MET A 208 -12.60 8.39 4.37
CA MET A 208 -11.27 8.76 4.86
C MET A 208 -10.25 8.95 3.72
N PHE A 209 -10.30 8.11 2.69
CA PHE A 209 -9.32 8.16 1.60
C PHE A 209 -9.71 9.10 0.46
N HIS A 210 -11.00 9.38 0.28
CA HIS A 210 -11.48 10.11 -0.91
C HIS A 210 -12.43 11.28 -0.62
N GLY A 211 -12.93 11.41 0.61
CA GLY A 211 -14.11 12.26 0.87
C GLY A 211 -15.36 11.76 0.12
N GLY A 212 -15.40 10.47 -0.25
CA GLY A 212 -16.33 9.93 -1.24
C GLY A 212 -17.77 9.69 -0.76
N VAL A 213 -18.10 10.01 0.50
CA VAL A 213 -19.46 9.87 1.04
C VAL A 213 -20.08 11.24 1.34
N PHE A 214 -19.32 12.13 1.99
CA PHE A 214 -19.75 13.48 2.34
C PHE A 214 -18.59 14.48 2.18
N GLY A 215 -18.89 15.69 1.73
CA GLY A 215 -17.91 16.78 1.59
C GLY A 215 -17.32 16.90 0.18
N GLU A 216 -16.16 17.55 0.07
CA GLU A 216 -15.46 17.71 -1.20
C GLU A 216 -14.57 16.51 -1.50
N LEU A 217 -14.62 16.05 -2.75
CA LEU A 217 -13.78 14.97 -3.23
C LEU A 217 -12.33 15.44 -3.30
N HIS A 218 -11.41 14.69 -2.70
CA HIS A 218 -9.97 14.97 -2.79
C HIS A 218 -9.22 13.81 -3.46
N ASN A 219 -8.21 14.15 -4.25
CA ASN A 219 -7.33 13.17 -4.88
C ASN A 219 -5.87 13.57 -4.65
N MET A 220 -5.25 12.91 -3.68
CA MET A 220 -3.86 13.14 -3.27
C MET A 220 -2.84 12.61 -4.29
N SER A 221 -3.28 11.89 -5.32
CA SER A 221 -2.41 11.34 -6.37
C SER A 221 -2.24 12.27 -7.58
N VAL A 222 -2.88 13.44 -7.59
CA VAL A 222 -2.83 14.37 -8.74
C VAL A 222 -1.62 15.29 -8.70
N LYS A 223 -1.41 16.01 -7.60
CA LYS A 223 -0.36 17.03 -7.49
C LYS A 223 0.73 16.56 -6.53
N PRO A 224 2.03 16.65 -6.90
CA PRO A 224 3.09 16.38 -5.95
C PRO A 224 3.02 17.33 -4.77
N LYS A 225 3.41 16.82 -3.60
CA LYS A 225 3.67 17.63 -2.41
C LYS A 225 4.95 17.15 -1.76
N ILE A 226 5.83 18.10 -1.47
CA ILE A 226 7.08 17.86 -0.76
C ILE A 226 6.97 18.52 0.60
N GLU A 227 7.25 17.74 1.64
CA GLU A 227 7.42 18.24 3.00
C GLU A 227 8.91 18.40 3.29
N ILE A 228 9.27 19.56 3.84
CA ILE A 228 10.63 19.91 4.25
C ILE A 228 10.67 19.85 5.78
N THR A 229 11.62 19.09 6.33
CA THR A 229 11.81 18.96 7.79
C THR A 229 13.28 19.09 8.14
N ASP A 230 13.58 19.32 9.43
CA ASP A 230 14.94 19.33 9.98
C ASP A 230 15.89 20.28 9.23
N ALA A 231 15.33 21.39 8.74
CA ALA A 231 16.08 22.39 8.01
C ALA A 231 16.98 23.16 8.98
N ASN A 232 18.29 23.06 8.76
CA ASN A 232 19.32 23.67 9.59
C ASN A 232 20.34 24.38 8.70
N LEU A 233 20.71 25.58 9.13
CA LEU A 233 21.72 26.39 8.50
C LEU A 233 22.91 26.52 9.44
N GLN A 234 23.98 25.82 9.10
CA GLN A 234 25.28 25.91 9.77
C GLN A 234 26.26 26.67 8.88
N ASP A 235 27.39 27.10 9.44
CA ASP A 235 28.39 27.83 8.66
C ASP A 235 28.81 27.02 7.43
N ARG A 236 28.58 27.62 6.24
CA ARG A 236 28.83 27.05 4.91
C ARG A 236 27.89 25.94 4.47
N ARG A 237 27.00 25.43 5.31
CA ARG A 237 26.18 24.25 5.02
C ARG A 237 24.70 24.48 5.30
N LEU A 238 23.89 24.29 4.28
CA LEU A 238 22.44 24.12 4.39
C LEU A 238 22.14 22.63 4.38
N GLN A 239 21.51 22.13 5.44
CA GLN A 239 21.04 20.77 5.55
C GLN A 239 19.53 20.77 5.75
N PHE A 240 18.81 19.94 5.02
CA PHE A 240 17.39 19.72 5.27
C PHE A 240 16.95 18.35 4.77
N THR A 241 15.88 17.85 5.35
CA THR A 241 15.24 16.62 4.92
C THR A 241 14.03 16.94 4.07
N MET A 242 13.91 16.29 2.91
CA MET A 242 12.74 16.38 2.05
C MET A 242 12.05 15.02 1.99
N SER A 243 10.72 15.03 1.98
CA SER A 243 9.89 13.84 1.82
C SER A 243 8.76 14.11 0.84
N ARG A 244 8.58 13.24 -0.17
CA ARG A 244 7.44 13.37 -1.08
C ARG A 244 6.25 12.59 -0.53
N VAL A 245 5.19 13.31 -0.17
CA VAL A 245 4.02 12.76 0.51
C VAL A 245 2.78 12.65 -0.40
N GLU A 246 2.73 13.39 -1.51
CA GLU A 246 1.60 13.35 -2.45
C GLU A 246 2.06 13.33 -3.92
N GLY A 247 1.10 13.14 -4.83
CA GLY A 247 1.23 13.14 -6.30
C GLY A 247 1.53 11.78 -6.92
N ILE A 248 1.37 11.69 -8.24
CA ILE A 248 1.32 10.45 -9.02
C ILE A 248 2.49 9.48 -8.76
N ASP A 249 2.21 8.18 -8.70
CA ASP A 249 3.17 7.13 -8.37
C ASP A 249 4.04 6.68 -9.55
N VAL A 250 3.59 6.93 -10.79
CA VAL A 250 4.27 6.52 -12.03
C VAL A 250 5.43 7.44 -12.42
N TYR A 251 5.39 8.71 -11.99
CA TYR A 251 6.44 9.70 -12.27
C TYR A 251 6.87 10.44 -11.00
N GLY A 252 8.16 10.77 -10.92
CA GLY A 252 8.72 11.59 -9.84
C GLY A 252 8.15 13.02 -9.85
N SER A 253 8.26 13.73 -8.73
CA SER A 253 8.38 15.19 -8.82
C SER A 253 9.75 15.49 -9.41
N PHE A 254 9.81 16.50 -10.28
CA PHE A 254 11.02 16.91 -10.97
C PHE A 254 11.40 18.28 -10.44
N LEU A 255 12.27 18.27 -9.44
CA LEU A 255 12.74 19.47 -8.79
C LEU A 255 13.75 20.18 -9.70
N ILE A 256 13.45 21.44 -10.04
CA ILE A 256 14.23 22.27 -10.96
C ILE A 256 14.85 23.49 -10.28
N GLY A 257 14.52 23.74 -9.01
CA GLY A 257 15.10 24.84 -8.25
C GLY A 257 15.15 24.59 -6.75
N ILE A 258 16.25 25.02 -6.12
CA ILE A 258 16.38 25.16 -4.66
C ILE A 258 16.90 26.57 -4.40
N ALA A 259 16.13 27.38 -3.69
CA ALA A 259 16.53 28.74 -3.31
C ALA A 259 16.51 28.91 -1.79
N LEU A 260 17.46 29.69 -1.27
CA LEU A 260 17.42 30.22 0.08
C LEU A 260 17.33 31.73 -0.03
N GLU A 261 16.27 32.30 0.51
CA GLU A 261 15.98 33.74 0.48
C GLU A 261 16.02 34.33 1.89
N ASP A 262 16.45 35.58 2.01
CA ASP A 262 16.24 36.36 3.23
C ASP A 262 14.82 36.95 3.28
N MET A 263 14.50 37.64 4.38
CA MET A 263 13.20 38.32 4.55
C MET A 263 12.97 39.49 3.58
N GLU A 264 14.01 39.95 2.88
CA GLU A 264 13.93 41.00 1.86
C GLU A 264 13.73 40.41 0.44
N GLY A 265 13.75 39.07 0.31
CA GLY A 265 13.63 38.36 -0.96
C GLY A 265 14.95 38.27 -1.75
N ASN A 266 16.09 38.59 -1.14
CA ASN A 266 17.39 38.41 -1.77
C ASN A 266 17.78 36.94 -1.75
N LYS A 267 18.15 36.41 -2.92
CA LYS A 267 18.60 35.02 -3.07
C LYS A 267 20.03 34.86 -2.59
N ILE A 268 20.20 34.23 -1.44
CA ILE A 268 21.50 33.88 -0.84
C ILE A 268 22.07 32.62 -1.49
N LEU A 269 21.20 31.67 -1.82
CA LEU A 269 21.51 30.47 -2.56
C LEU A 269 20.45 30.30 -3.64
N ASN A 270 20.89 29.90 -4.84
CA ASN A 270 19.97 29.56 -5.91
C ASN A 270 20.62 28.45 -6.77
N LEU A 271 20.13 27.22 -6.61
CA LEU A 271 20.47 26.09 -7.46
C LEU A 271 19.41 25.97 -8.54
N ASN A 272 19.84 25.94 -9.79
CA ASN A 272 18.97 25.84 -10.95
C ASN A 272 18.83 24.38 -11.43
N MET A 273 18.11 24.20 -12.53
CA MET A 273 17.86 22.92 -13.16
C MET A 273 19.14 22.13 -13.47
N GLU A 274 20.18 22.81 -13.96
CA GLU A 274 21.46 22.21 -14.36
C GLU A 274 22.28 21.80 -13.13
N ASP A 275 22.27 22.63 -12.07
CA ASP A 275 22.90 22.32 -10.79
C ASP A 275 22.27 21.07 -10.15
N LEU A 276 20.94 20.95 -10.21
CA LEU A 276 20.21 19.82 -9.65
C LEU A 276 20.36 18.53 -10.46
N ALA A 277 20.51 18.64 -11.79
CA ALA A 277 20.81 17.50 -12.67
C ALA A 277 22.21 16.92 -12.42
N HIS A 278 23.16 17.75 -11.99
CA HIS A 278 24.54 17.36 -11.67
C HIS A 278 24.82 17.34 -10.16
N PHE A 279 23.77 17.31 -9.33
CA PHE A 279 23.94 17.39 -7.89
C PHE A 279 24.78 16.21 -7.36
N PRO A 280 25.80 16.45 -6.51
CA PRO A 280 26.66 15.38 -6.02
C PRO A 280 25.87 14.32 -5.27
N THR A 281 25.92 13.06 -5.72
CA THR A 281 25.20 11.95 -5.08
C THR A 281 25.66 11.69 -3.65
N GLY A 282 26.92 11.99 -3.32
CA GLY A 282 27.46 11.92 -1.95
C GLY A 282 26.80 12.90 -0.98
N ASN A 283 26.12 13.92 -1.49
CA ASN A 283 25.40 14.92 -0.71
C ASN A 283 23.90 14.59 -0.57
N ILE A 284 23.45 13.47 -1.13
CA ILE A 284 22.08 12.97 -1.02
C ILE A 284 22.08 11.74 -0.13
N HIS A 285 21.55 11.87 1.08
CA HIS A 285 21.43 10.76 2.01
C HIS A 285 20.00 10.24 2.00
N ASN A 286 19.76 9.22 1.17
CA ASN A 286 18.47 8.55 1.08
C ASN A 286 18.19 7.69 2.32
N LYS A 287 17.01 7.85 2.91
CA LYS A 287 16.57 7.09 4.09
C LYS A 287 15.81 5.81 3.72
N TYR A 288 15.12 5.80 2.59
CA TYR A 288 14.28 4.69 2.13
C TYR A 288 14.77 4.13 0.79
N VAL A 289 14.24 2.96 0.41
CA VAL A 289 14.59 2.28 -0.85
C VAL A 289 14.25 3.11 -2.10
N ALA A 290 13.19 3.93 -2.06
CA ALA A 290 12.92 4.92 -3.11
C ALA A 290 13.91 6.08 -3.00
N LYS A 291 14.82 6.17 -3.97
CA LYS A 291 15.95 7.10 -3.93
C LYS A 291 15.64 8.42 -4.65
N VAL A 292 15.82 9.52 -3.94
CA VAL A 292 16.08 10.84 -4.54
C VAL A 292 17.42 10.76 -5.27
N LYS A 293 17.44 11.19 -6.52
CA LYS A 293 18.65 11.15 -7.35
C LYS A 293 18.67 12.26 -8.40
N PRO A 294 19.84 12.70 -8.86
CA PRO A 294 19.95 13.55 -10.02
C PRO A 294 19.42 12.79 -11.25
N GLY A 295 18.54 13.43 -12.00
CA GLY A 295 18.07 13.01 -13.31
C GLY A 295 18.79 13.79 -14.42
N ARG A 296 18.39 13.56 -15.67
CA ARG A 296 19.04 14.19 -16.84
C ARG A 296 18.89 15.72 -16.86
N HIS A 297 17.77 16.23 -16.34
CA HIS A 297 17.39 17.64 -16.43
C HIS A 297 16.77 18.16 -15.12
N SER A 298 16.87 17.44 -14.01
CA SER A 298 16.23 17.81 -12.74
C SER A 298 16.66 16.84 -11.66
N MET A 299 16.41 17.16 -10.39
CA MET A 299 16.45 16.16 -9.33
C MET A 299 15.11 15.40 -9.29
N ILE A 300 15.17 14.07 -9.36
CA ILE A 300 13.99 13.21 -9.36
C ILE A 300 13.67 12.82 -7.92
N ILE A 301 12.42 13.05 -7.50
CA ILE A 301 11.92 12.71 -6.17
C ILE A 301 10.74 11.75 -6.33
N PRO A 302 10.97 10.43 -6.20
CA PRO A 302 9.90 9.43 -6.25
C PRO A 302 8.90 9.60 -5.11
N LEU A 303 7.69 9.09 -5.29
CA LEU A 303 6.68 9.12 -4.25
C LEU A 303 7.11 8.29 -3.02
N GLY A 304 6.88 8.82 -1.83
CA GLY A 304 7.28 8.17 -0.57
C GLY A 304 8.79 8.21 -0.32
N ALA A 305 9.59 8.78 -1.23
CA ALA A 305 11.01 8.96 -1.02
C ALA A 305 11.28 9.97 0.09
N LYS A 306 12.33 9.71 0.88
CA LYS A 306 12.82 10.60 1.93
C LYS A 306 14.34 10.67 1.86
N ALA A 307 14.87 11.88 1.78
CA ALA A 307 16.30 12.10 1.71
C ALA A 307 16.71 13.38 2.45
N THR A 308 17.89 13.34 3.06
CA THR A 308 18.55 14.54 3.59
C THR A 308 19.52 15.06 2.53
N LEU A 309 19.38 16.33 2.17
CA LEU A 309 20.29 17.03 1.28
C LEU A 309 21.27 17.88 2.06
N ASN A 310 22.53 17.83 1.65
CA ASN A 310 23.61 18.67 2.17
C ASN A 310 24.12 19.59 1.06
N ILE A 311 23.91 20.89 1.21
CA ILE A 311 24.37 21.89 0.25
C ILE A 311 25.46 22.72 0.89
N GLU A 312 26.65 22.69 0.31
CA GLU A 312 27.75 23.55 0.72
C GLU A 312 27.91 24.68 -0.29
N SER A 313 27.90 25.92 0.18
CA SER A 313 28.06 27.10 -0.68
C SER A 313 28.79 28.23 0.03
N ALA A 314 29.62 28.96 -0.72
CA ALA A 314 30.34 30.12 -0.22
C ALA A 314 29.39 31.26 0.19
N GLY A 315 28.20 31.35 -0.44
CA GLY A 315 27.16 32.32 -0.07
C GLY A 315 26.58 32.09 1.33
N LEU A 316 26.85 30.93 1.94
CA LEU A 316 26.40 30.60 3.30
C LEU A 316 27.45 30.94 4.39
N ILE A 317 28.60 31.50 4.01
CA ILE A 317 29.63 31.94 4.96
C ILE A 317 29.15 33.19 5.69
N ASN A 318 29.27 33.20 7.02
CA ASN A 318 28.96 34.36 7.88
C ASN A 318 27.56 34.95 7.69
N LEU A 319 26.57 34.09 7.37
CA LEU A 319 25.17 34.54 7.32
C LEU A 319 24.75 35.11 8.67
N SER A 320 24.15 36.30 8.63
CA SER A 320 23.67 36.97 9.84
C SER A 320 22.62 36.11 10.55
N PRO A 321 22.54 36.13 11.89
CA PRO A 321 21.42 35.52 12.59
C PRO A 321 20.11 36.16 12.12
N GLY A 322 19.08 35.34 11.91
CA GLY A 322 17.84 35.80 11.31
C GLY A 322 17.00 34.66 10.72
N ASN A 323 15.88 35.05 10.12
CA ASN A 323 14.96 34.13 9.47
C ASN A 323 15.27 34.07 7.97
N TYR A 324 15.24 32.87 7.44
CA TYR A 324 15.49 32.57 6.04
C TYR A 324 14.38 31.66 5.52
N ASN A 325 14.02 31.82 4.25
CA ASN A 325 13.03 30.96 3.61
C ASN A 325 13.71 30.02 2.62
N LEU A 326 13.53 28.71 2.82
CA LEU A 326 13.98 27.69 1.90
C LEU A 326 12.83 27.35 0.95
N ILE A 327 13.07 27.51 -0.36
CA ILE A 327 12.07 27.34 -1.41
C ILE A 327 12.52 26.23 -2.36
N LEU A 328 11.66 25.23 -2.54
CA LEU A 328 11.82 24.15 -3.51
C LEU A 328 10.85 24.38 -4.67
N THR A 329 11.32 24.29 -5.92
CA THR A 329 10.50 24.52 -7.12
C THR A 329 10.44 23.29 -8.02
N ASP A 330 9.23 22.82 -8.30
CA ASP A 330 8.97 21.74 -9.26
C ASP A 330 8.80 22.25 -10.69
N ILE A 331 9.01 21.37 -11.67
CA ILE A 331 8.85 21.69 -13.10
C ILE A 331 7.45 22.19 -13.48
N SER A 332 6.42 21.83 -12.69
CA SER A 332 5.05 22.35 -12.85
C SER A 332 4.90 23.82 -12.41
N GLY A 333 5.91 24.41 -11.77
CA GLY A 333 5.88 25.75 -11.20
C GLY A 333 5.36 25.80 -9.75
N MET A 334 4.99 24.66 -9.15
CA MET A 334 4.64 24.62 -7.72
C MET A 334 5.87 24.83 -6.85
N THR A 335 5.67 25.52 -5.72
CA THR A 335 6.70 25.78 -4.73
C THR A 335 6.34 25.18 -3.37
N TRP A 336 7.34 24.74 -2.63
CA TRP A 336 7.22 24.34 -1.23
C TRP A 336 8.25 25.08 -0.40
N GLU A 337 7.81 25.60 0.74
CA GLU A 337 8.58 26.56 1.52
C GLU A 337 8.72 26.11 2.97
N GLN A 338 9.86 26.44 3.58
CA GLN A 338 10.13 26.18 4.99
C GLN A 338 10.98 27.32 5.56
N GLU A 339 10.48 27.93 6.63
CA GLU A 339 11.23 28.93 7.39
C GLU A 339 12.32 28.24 8.21
N ILE A 340 13.52 28.83 8.17
CA ILE A 340 14.71 28.42 8.91
C ILE A 340 15.14 29.58 9.79
N ILE A 341 15.26 29.33 11.09
CA ILE A 341 15.74 30.32 12.05
C ILE A 341 17.22 30.03 12.32
N LYS A 342 18.11 30.93 11.90
CA LYS A 342 19.53 30.88 12.29
C LYS A 342 19.70 31.59 13.63
N GLY A 343 19.97 30.82 14.67
CA GLY A 343 20.28 31.35 16.00
C GLY A 343 21.60 32.12 16.04
N TYR A 344 21.79 32.92 17.09
CA TYR A 344 23.11 33.47 17.43
C TYR A 344 24.01 32.32 17.86
N SER A 345 25.11 32.09 17.13
CA SER A 345 26.14 31.11 17.46
C SER A 345 26.95 31.52 18.68
#